data_AF-A0AA90HUD6-F1
#
_entry.id   AF-A0AA90HUD6-F1
#
_cell.length_a   1.000
_cell.length_b   1.000
_cell.length_c   1.000
_cell.angle_alpha   90.00
_cell.angle_beta   90.00
_cell.angle_gamma   90.00
#
_symmetry.space_group_name_H-M   'P 1'
#
loop_
_entity.id
_entity.type
_entity.pdbx_description
1 polymer ?
#
loop_
_entity_poly.entity_id
_entity_poly.type
_entity_poly.pdbx_seq_one_letter_code
_entity_poly.pdbx_strand_id
1 'polypeptide(L)'
;MVYVALQVLLCPLLSGKNKPNDILYEGGSERSAYHANPAFMKEKGEYQNIFAYRKDKNGNFKLDKNKKKIPIRGFEDGKTYIWEVTQEINKHLTTGLDSKNKENNFACSIKPVQPIQDICPNCQTKHVDLSASVEWISQFTQPRPNVACARTCVLILKNSKLSSSAGSPTGLFQVALENSNHSTIEATSNFQNGLNYLDKELNVGHPVMIGVDHKLGYGINEGTTDHFIVVVGRGCENGKVYYRFYDVGTRHKEKGTSNSNKLYIINGFLRGKTAYNGSTYTMTQVRRN
;
A
#
# COMPACT_ATOMS: atom_id res chain seq x y z
N MET A 1 -9.20 9.11 21.26
CA MET A 1 -9.02 9.88 20.01
C MET A 1 -7.98 9.27 19.08
N VAL A 2 -6.83 8.78 19.55
CA VAL A 2 -5.79 8.17 18.65
C VAL A 2 -6.30 6.98 17.82
N TYR A 3 -7.13 6.12 18.39
CA TYR A 3 -7.72 4.98 17.66
C TYR A 3 -8.64 5.45 16.52
N VAL A 4 -9.36 6.56 16.73
CA VAL A 4 -10.20 7.22 15.72
C VAL A 4 -9.31 7.83 14.64
N ALA A 5 -8.21 8.49 15.02
CA ALA A 5 -7.27 9.08 14.07
C ALA A 5 -6.56 8.03 13.19
N LEU A 6 -6.19 6.87 13.75
CA LEU A 6 -5.60 5.77 12.97
C LEU A 6 -6.60 5.14 11.98
N GLN A 7 -7.84 4.87 12.40
CA GLN A 7 -8.88 4.34 11.50
C GLN A 7 -9.25 5.32 10.39
N VAL A 8 -9.21 6.62 10.67
CA VAL A 8 -9.44 7.69 9.68
C VAL A 8 -8.34 7.73 8.61
N LEU A 9 -7.10 7.34 8.93
CA LEU A 9 -5.99 7.27 7.96
C LEU A 9 -5.95 5.98 7.13
N LEU A 10 -6.56 4.89 7.60
CA LEU A 10 -6.54 3.62 6.87
C LEU A 10 -7.33 3.68 5.55
N CYS A 11 -8.48 4.37 5.52
CA CYS A 11 -9.28 4.56 4.30
C CYS A 11 -8.56 5.33 3.16
N PRO A 12 -7.94 6.50 3.39
CA PRO A 12 -7.24 7.25 2.35
C PRO A 12 -6.00 6.54 1.81
N LEU A 13 -5.25 5.85 2.67
CA LEU A 13 -4.12 4.98 2.29
C LEU A 13 -4.55 3.90 1.28
N LEU A 14 -5.73 3.30 1.46
CA LEU A 14 -6.30 2.31 0.54
C LEU A 14 -6.80 2.92 -0.79
N SER A 15 -7.13 4.21 -0.80
CA SER A 15 -7.63 4.94 -1.98
C SER A 15 -6.54 5.68 -2.77
N GLY A 16 -5.28 5.61 -2.35
CA GLY A 16 -4.16 6.30 -3.00
C GLY A 16 -4.10 7.81 -2.71
N LYS A 17 -4.89 8.31 -1.76
CA LYS A 17 -4.81 9.68 -1.22
C LYS A 17 -3.82 9.66 -0.05
N ASN A 18 -2.59 10.11 -0.27
CA ASN A 18 -1.53 10.07 0.74
C ASN A 18 -0.69 11.35 0.81
N LYS A 19 -1.06 12.39 0.04
CA LYS A 19 -0.37 13.68 0.07
C LYS A 19 -0.95 14.54 1.20
N PRO A 20 -0.15 15.40 1.84
CA PRO A 20 -0.60 16.26 2.94
C PRO A 20 -1.91 17.02 2.65
N ASN A 21 -2.07 17.51 1.42
CA ASN A 21 -3.22 18.31 0.98
C ASN A 21 -4.38 17.49 0.38
N ASP A 22 -4.33 16.16 0.45
CA ASP A 22 -5.46 15.35 0.02
C ASP A 22 -6.62 15.47 1.02
N ILE A 23 -7.84 15.58 0.48
CA ILE A 23 -9.06 15.75 1.27
C ILE A 23 -9.60 14.37 1.70
N LEU A 24 -9.80 14.22 3.01
CA LEU A 24 -10.34 13.04 3.69
C LEU A 24 -11.85 13.12 3.84
N TYR A 25 -12.32 14.23 4.39
CA TYR A 25 -13.74 14.49 4.58
C TYR A 25 -14.07 15.84 4.01
N GLU A 26 -15.18 15.90 3.30
CA GLU A 26 -15.82 17.14 2.88
C GLU A 26 -17.01 17.41 3.81
N GLY A 27 -17.21 18.68 4.13
CA GLY A 27 -18.36 19.21 4.85
C GLY A 27 -19.65 19.07 4.04
N GLY A 28 -20.74 19.56 4.62
CA GLY A 28 -22.02 19.71 3.93
C GLY A 28 -23.20 19.71 4.88
N SER A 29 -23.53 18.54 5.46
CA SER A 29 -24.59 18.43 6.47
C SER A 29 -24.02 18.45 7.89
N GLU A 30 -24.81 18.87 8.88
CA GLU A 30 -24.44 18.84 10.32
C GLU A 30 -24.00 17.44 10.82
N ARG A 31 -24.28 16.38 10.04
CA ARG A 31 -23.92 14.98 10.32
C ARG A 31 -22.69 14.50 9.55
N SER A 32 -21.98 15.38 8.83
CA SER A 32 -20.77 15.01 8.10
C SER A 32 -19.66 14.56 9.06
N ALA A 33 -18.79 13.67 8.58
CA ALA A 33 -17.63 13.20 9.34
C ALA A 33 -16.67 14.35 9.71
N TYR A 34 -16.63 15.41 8.89
CA TYR A 34 -15.92 16.66 9.19
C TYR A 34 -16.43 17.30 10.50
N HIS A 35 -17.76 17.53 10.65
CA HIS A 35 -18.32 18.13 11.86
C HIS A 35 -18.31 17.20 13.09
N ALA A 36 -18.12 15.90 12.89
CA ALA A 36 -18.04 14.92 13.97
C ALA A 36 -16.75 15.01 14.78
N ASN A 37 -15.64 15.48 14.19
CA ASN A 37 -14.34 15.55 14.86
C ASN A 37 -13.69 16.94 14.80
N PRO A 38 -13.94 17.80 15.81
CA PRO A 38 -13.36 19.14 15.89
C PRO A 38 -11.83 19.18 15.97
N ALA A 39 -11.15 18.07 16.29
CA ALA A 39 -9.69 18.03 16.35
C ALA A 39 -9.03 18.24 14.97
N PHE A 40 -9.80 18.10 13.88
CA PHE A 40 -9.33 18.24 12.50
C PHE A 40 -9.79 19.55 11.84
N MET A 41 -10.28 20.53 12.59
CA MET A 41 -10.73 21.83 12.06
C MET A 41 -9.63 22.88 12.26
N LYS A 42 -8.46 22.69 11.62
CA LYS A 42 -7.27 23.50 11.90
C LYS A 42 -7.04 24.60 10.88
N GLU A 43 -7.71 24.54 9.73
CA GLU A 43 -7.66 25.59 8.73
C GLU A 43 -8.41 26.86 9.18
N LYS A 44 -7.92 28.02 8.76
CA LYS A 44 -8.66 29.31 8.72
C LYS A 44 -9.47 29.70 9.96
N GLY A 45 -9.05 29.30 11.16
CA GLY A 45 -9.79 29.58 12.39
C GLY A 45 -11.12 28.82 12.52
N GLU A 46 -11.29 27.72 11.78
CA GLU A 46 -12.51 26.89 11.74
C GLU A 46 -12.98 26.42 13.11
N TYR A 47 -12.05 26.02 13.96
CA TYR A 47 -12.34 25.60 15.33
C TYR A 47 -12.96 26.71 16.18
N GLN A 48 -12.62 27.97 15.90
CA GLN A 48 -13.10 29.15 16.63
C GLN A 48 -14.45 29.66 16.09
N ASN A 49 -14.84 29.29 14.86
CA ASN A 49 -16.07 29.75 14.24
C ASN A 49 -17.28 28.95 14.77
N ILE A 50 -18.23 29.66 15.41
CA ILE A 50 -19.46 29.09 15.99
C ILE A 50 -20.64 29.48 15.10
N PHE A 51 -21.30 28.48 14.53
CA PHE A 51 -22.47 28.70 13.66
C PHE A 51 -23.80 28.42 14.37
N ALA A 52 -23.80 27.51 15.35
CA ALA A 52 -25.00 27.12 16.11
C ALA A 52 -24.64 26.44 17.44
N TYR A 53 -25.66 25.98 18.19
CA TYR A 53 -25.50 25.22 19.43
C TYR A 53 -26.30 23.92 19.39
N ARG A 54 -25.75 22.83 19.94
CA ARG A 54 -26.41 21.53 19.96
C ARG A 54 -27.66 21.56 20.86
N LYS A 55 -28.76 20.94 20.40
CA LYS A 55 -29.99 20.74 21.16
C LYS A 55 -30.25 19.26 21.48
N ASP A 56 -31.02 18.99 22.52
CA ASP A 56 -31.52 17.65 22.87
C ASP A 56 -32.83 17.33 22.12
N LYS A 57 -33.41 16.15 22.38
CA LYS A 57 -34.64 15.68 21.72
C LYS A 57 -35.86 16.55 22.04
N ASN A 58 -35.81 17.32 23.12
CA ASN A 58 -36.90 18.19 23.59
C ASN A 58 -36.69 19.66 23.17
N GLY A 59 -35.63 19.94 22.38
CA GLY A 59 -35.30 21.28 21.89
C GLY A 59 -34.46 22.13 22.84
N ASN A 60 -34.05 21.62 24.00
CA ASN A 60 -33.21 22.36 24.95
C ASN A 60 -31.74 22.31 24.54
N PHE A 61 -30.96 23.35 24.85
CA PHE A 61 -29.52 23.38 24.54
C PHE A 61 -28.76 22.33 25.37
N LYS A 62 -27.89 21.57 24.71
CA LYS A 62 -26.96 20.67 25.38
C LYS A 62 -25.85 21.48 26.05
N LEU A 63 -25.56 21.12 27.30
CA LEU A 63 -24.53 21.74 28.11
C LEU A 63 -23.33 20.78 28.29
N ASP A 64 -22.13 21.34 28.38
CA ASP A 64 -20.93 20.60 28.75
C ASP A 64 -20.84 20.37 30.26
N LYS A 65 -19.76 19.70 30.70
CA LYS A 65 -19.47 19.43 32.12
C LYS A 65 -19.40 20.69 33.00
N ASN A 66 -19.23 21.87 32.41
CA ASN A 66 -19.14 23.16 33.07
C ASN A 66 -20.44 23.98 32.91
N LYS A 67 -21.55 23.35 32.51
CA LYS A 67 -22.85 23.98 32.26
C LYS A 67 -22.85 25.01 31.11
N LYS A 68 -21.88 24.97 30.20
CA LYS A 68 -21.80 25.86 29.03
C LYS A 68 -22.46 25.22 27.81
N LYS A 69 -23.19 26.00 27.01
CA LYS A 69 -23.79 25.53 25.75
C LYS A 69 -22.72 24.98 24.83
N ILE A 70 -22.96 23.82 24.24
CA ILE A 70 -22.02 23.15 23.33
C ILE A 70 -22.17 23.74 21.91
N PRO A 71 -21.16 24.48 21.39
CA PRO A 71 -21.23 25.04 20.05
C PRO A 71 -21.07 23.98 18.96
N ILE A 72 -21.64 24.26 17.79
CA ILE A 72 -21.35 23.61 16.50
C ILE A 72 -20.25 24.43 15.83
N ARG A 73 -19.20 23.74 15.36
CA ARG A 73 -17.95 24.33 14.84
C ARG A 73 -17.64 23.82 13.44
N GLY A 74 -16.78 24.54 12.71
CA GLY A 74 -16.37 24.25 11.34
C GLY A 74 -17.33 24.83 10.29
N PHE A 75 -16.82 25.10 9.08
CA PHE A 75 -17.60 25.67 7.97
C PHE A 75 -18.54 24.64 7.32
N GLU A 76 -19.58 25.11 6.64
CA GLU A 76 -20.53 24.26 5.91
C GLU A 76 -19.82 23.44 4.81
N ASP A 77 -18.84 24.02 4.12
CA ASP A 77 -18.02 23.39 3.07
C ASP A 77 -16.59 23.04 3.55
N GLY A 78 -16.38 23.01 4.87
CA GLY A 78 -15.08 22.75 5.48
C GLY A 78 -14.51 21.39 5.09
N LYS A 79 -13.18 21.23 5.15
CA LYS A 79 -12.48 20.04 4.70
C LYS A 79 -11.54 19.54 5.79
N THR A 80 -11.41 18.22 5.90
CA THR A 80 -10.35 17.60 6.69
C THR A 80 -9.24 17.10 5.77
N TYR A 81 -8.01 17.51 6.02
CA TYR A 81 -6.84 17.12 5.24
C TYR A 81 -5.97 16.09 5.97
N ILE A 82 -5.16 15.36 5.20
CA ILE A 82 -4.22 14.37 5.75
C ILE A 82 -3.23 15.01 6.73
N TRP A 83 -2.77 16.24 6.46
CA TRP A 83 -1.84 16.93 7.35
C TRP A 83 -2.43 17.21 8.75
N GLU A 84 -3.73 17.50 8.84
CA GLU A 84 -4.40 17.81 10.12
C GLU A 84 -4.46 16.59 11.02
N VAL A 85 -4.77 15.43 10.43
CA VAL A 85 -4.80 14.12 11.11
C VAL A 85 -3.41 13.69 11.53
N THR A 86 -2.42 13.86 10.63
CA THR A 86 -1.01 13.56 10.92
C THR A 86 -0.49 14.36 12.11
N GLN A 87 -0.83 15.65 12.17
CA GLN A 87 -0.43 16.50 13.28
C GLN A 87 -1.09 16.09 14.61
N GLU A 88 -2.37 15.69 14.63
CA GLU A 88 -3.01 15.19 15.85
C GLU A 88 -2.41 13.86 16.33
N ILE A 89 -2.03 12.97 15.40
CA ILE A 89 -1.33 11.74 15.74
C ILE A 89 0.03 12.05 16.36
N ASN A 90 0.83 12.90 15.71
CA ASN A 90 2.16 13.28 16.20
C ASN A 90 2.07 13.92 17.60
N LYS A 91 1.10 14.81 17.82
CA LYS A 91 0.84 15.39 19.14
C LYS A 91 0.63 14.29 20.18
N HIS A 92 -0.25 13.33 19.93
CA HIS A 92 -0.51 12.25 20.88
C HIS A 92 0.64 11.23 21.04
N LEU A 93 1.42 10.98 20.00
CA LEU A 93 2.63 10.17 20.08
C LEU A 93 3.69 10.83 20.97
N THR A 94 3.81 12.16 20.89
CA THR A 94 4.79 12.92 21.68
C THR A 94 4.36 13.17 23.12
N THR A 95 3.06 13.30 23.41
CA THR A 95 2.55 13.64 24.76
C THR A 95 2.08 12.45 25.58
N GLY A 96 2.09 11.23 25.03
CA GLY A 96 1.52 10.05 25.69
C GLY A 96 -0.01 9.98 25.62
N LEU A 97 -0.54 8.75 25.67
CA LEU A 97 -1.95 8.41 25.52
C LEU A 97 -2.72 8.57 26.85
N ASP A 98 -2.88 9.79 27.35
CA ASP A 98 -3.48 10.04 28.67
C ASP A 98 -5.01 9.87 28.76
N SER A 99 -5.66 9.19 27.82
CA SER A 99 -7.07 8.81 28.00
C SER A 99 -7.49 7.62 27.16
N LYS A 100 -8.09 6.63 27.84
CA LYS A 100 -8.82 5.53 27.22
C LYS A 100 -9.95 6.10 26.37
N ASN A 101 -9.96 5.73 25.10
CA ASN A 101 -11.00 6.13 24.16
C ASN A 101 -12.33 5.48 24.57
N LYS A 102 -13.33 6.28 24.99
CA LYS A 102 -14.68 5.81 25.37
C LYS A 102 -15.73 6.08 24.28
N GLU A 103 -15.29 6.42 23.07
CA GLU A 103 -16.16 6.72 21.92
C GLU A 103 -16.62 5.43 21.26
N ASN A 104 -17.94 5.20 21.26
CA ASN A 104 -18.60 4.03 20.66
C ASN A 104 -19.32 4.37 19.34
N ASN A 105 -19.10 5.56 18.77
CA ASN A 105 -19.84 6.02 17.60
C ASN A 105 -18.91 6.15 16.37
N PHE A 106 -18.64 5.00 15.75
CA PHE A 106 -17.76 4.84 14.58
C PHE A 106 -18.40 5.28 13.27
N ALA A 107 -19.07 6.43 13.24
CA ALA A 107 -19.69 6.96 12.03
C ALA A 107 -18.66 7.66 11.12
N CYS A 108 -17.60 6.94 10.74
CA CYS A 108 -17.16 7.01 9.35
C CYS A 108 -18.12 6.10 8.62
N SER A 109 -18.87 6.65 7.67
CA SER A 109 -19.83 5.97 6.80
C SER A 109 -19.40 4.54 6.45
N ILE A 110 -19.76 3.60 7.32
CA ILE A 110 -20.00 2.22 6.93
C ILE A 110 -21.24 2.35 6.04
N LYS A 111 -21.04 2.67 4.76
CA LYS A 111 -21.75 1.83 3.79
C LYS A 111 -21.42 0.43 4.25
N PRO A 112 -22.38 -0.46 4.50
CA PRO A 112 -22.06 -1.85 4.71
C PRO A 112 -21.24 -2.24 3.48
N VAL A 113 -19.92 -2.24 3.64
CA VAL A 113 -19.06 -2.96 2.76
C VAL A 113 -19.52 -4.36 3.09
N GLN A 114 -20.32 -4.90 2.18
CA GLN A 114 -20.70 -6.29 2.23
C GLN A 114 -19.44 -7.05 2.61
N PRO A 115 -19.50 -8.00 3.56
CA PRO A 115 -18.33 -8.67 4.08
C PRO A 115 -17.40 -8.97 2.91
N ILE A 116 -16.23 -8.32 2.84
CA ILE A 116 -15.30 -8.55 1.73
C ILE A 116 -14.85 -9.98 1.95
N GLN A 117 -15.49 -10.90 1.24
CA GLN A 117 -15.36 -12.34 1.39
C GLN A 117 -13.91 -12.81 1.13
N ASP A 118 -13.04 -11.88 0.68
CA ASP A 118 -11.71 -12.13 0.17
C ASP A 118 -10.56 -11.56 1.03
N ILE A 119 -10.81 -10.87 2.16
CA ILE A 119 -9.72 -10.37 3.02
C ILE A 119 -9.35 -11.42 4.06
N CYS A 120 -8.07 -11.80 4.11
CA CYS A 120 -7.59 -12.77 5.07
C CYS A 120 -7.59 -12.18 6.49
N PRO A 121 -8.21 -12.85 7.49
CA PRO A 121 -8.26 -12.35 8.87
C PRO A 121 -6.88 -12.30 9.55
N ASN A 122 -5.90 -13.09 9.09
CA ASN A 122 -4.58 -13.17 9.71
C ASN A 122 -3.65 -12.02 9.29
N CYS A 123 -3.75 -11.56 8.04
CA CYS A 123 -2.84 -10.56 7.49
C CYS A 123 -3.55 -9.29 7.01
N GLN A 124 -4.88 -9.24 7.07
CA GLN A 124 -5.72 -8.10 6.67
C GLN A 124 -5.50 -7.66 5.21
N THR A 125 -5.05 -8.56 4.34
CA THR A 125 -4.90 -8.31 2.90
C THR A 125 -5.70 -9.30 2.07
N LYS A 126 -6.09 -8.90 0.86
CA LYS A 126 -6.69 -9.81 -0.12
C LYS A 126 -5.65 -10.81 -0.60
N HIS A 127 -5.95 -12.10 -0.52
CA HIS A 127 -5.10 -13.12 -1.13
C HIS A 127 -5.39 -13.19 -2.63
N VAL A 128 -4.33 -13.38 -3.41
CA VAL A 128 -4.39 -13.44 -4.87
C VAL A 128 -3.51 -14.60 -5.30
N ASP A 129 -4.04 -15.49 -6.13
CA ASP A 129 -3.29 -16.55 -6.79
C ASP A 129 -3.63 -16.58 -8.28
N LEU A 130 -2.68 -16.17 -9.11
CA LEU A 130 -2.80 -16.15 -10.56
C LEU A 130 -2.10 -17.36 -11.21
N SER A 131 -1.65 -18.34 -10.44
CA SER A 131 -0.89 -19.48 -10.97
C SER A 131 -1.67 -20.36 -11.95
N ALA A 132 -3.00 -20.33 -11.88
CA ALA A 132 -3.87 -21.02 -12.84
C ALA A 132 -4.08 -20.23 -14.15
N SER A 133 -3.97 -18.90 -14.11
CA SER A 133 -4.22 -18.02 -15.27
C SER A 133 -2.95 -17.52 -15.96
N VAL A 134 -1.82 -17.52 -15.25
CA VAL A 134 -0.52 -17.05 -15.75
C VAL A 134 0.31 -18.25 -16.19
N GLU A 135 0.64 -18.32 -17.47
CA GLU A 135 1.52 -19.35 -18.01
C GLU A 135 2.99 -19.04 -17.69
N TRP A 136 3.69 -20.01 -17.11
CA TRP A 136 5.14 -19.90 -16.89
C TRP A 136 5.92 -20.21 -18.17
N ILE A 137 6.92 -19.39 -18.47
CA ILE A 137 7.82 -19.56 -19.61
C ILE A 137 9.27 -19.49 -19.13
N SER A 138 10.09 -20.45 -19.55
CA SER A 138 11.53 -20.44 -19.28
C SER A 138 12.25 -19.50 -20.24
N GLN A 139 13.18 -18.68 -19.74
CA GLN A 139 14.03 -17.84 -20.59
C GLN A 139 14.89 -18.66 -21.56
N PHE A 140 15.13 -19.94 -21.24
CA PHE A 140 15.93 -20.84 -22.07
C PHE A 140 15.19 -21.34 -23.33
N THR A 141 13.89 -21.07 -23.44
CA THR A 141 13.11 -21.28 -24.67
C THR A 141 13.18 -20.09 -25.62
N GLN A 142 13.73 -18.95 -25.17
CA GLN A 142 13.78 -17.71 -25.93
C GLN A 142 15.11 -17.55 -26.68
N PRO A 143 15.14 -16.78 -27.79
CA PRO A 143 16.38 -16.38 -28.43
C PRO A 143 17.32 -15.66 -27.46
N ARG A 144 18.62 -15.94 -27.58
CA ARG A 144 19.68 -15.42 -26.69
C ARG A 144 19.34 -15.65 -25.21
N PRO A 145 19.20 -16.92 -24.79
CA PRO A 145 18.58 -17.29 -23.52
C PRO A 145 19.30 -16.74 -22.28
N ASN A 146 20.62 -16.54 -22.35
CA ASN A 146 21.42 -16.04 -21.22
C ASN A 146 21.17 -14.56 -20.88
N VAL A 147 20.41 -13.83 -21.70
CA VAL A 147 20.05 -12.42 -21.49
C VAL A 147 18.55 -12.18 -21.73
N ALA A 148 17.74 -13.25 -21.60
CA ALA A 148 16.34 -13.23 -22.01
C ALA A 148 15.35 -13.05 -20.84
N CYS A 149 15.79 -12.92 -19.59
CA CYS A 149 14.91 -12.82 -18.42
C CYS A 149 13.82 -11.76 -18.58
N ALA A 150 14.20 -10.50 -18.83
CA ALA A 150 13.26 -9.39 -19.04
C ALA A 150 12.29 -9.64 -20.20
N ARG A 151 12.80 -10.09 -21.37
CA ARG A 151 11.97 -10.44 -22.55
C ARG A 151 10.95 -11.52 -22.21
N THR A 152 11.37 -12.52 -21.42
CA THR A 152 10.50 -13.64 -21.05
C THR A 152 9.40 -13.18 -20.12
N CYS A 153 9.71 -12.32 -19.14
CA CYS A 153 8.69 -11.69 -18.29
C CYS A 153 7.67 -10.89 -19.13
N VAL A 154 8.13 -10.07 -20.07
CA VAL A 154 7.24 -9.31 -20.99
C VAL A 154 6.34 -10.24 -21.80
N LEU A 155 6.86 -11.39 -22.27
CA LEU A 155 6.05 -12.38 -22.98
C LEU A 155 4.96 -12.98 -22.08
N ILE A 156 5.27 -13.30 -20.82
CA ILE A 156 4.29 -13.78 -19.83
C ILE A 156 3.20 -12.72 -19.60
N LEU A 157 3.56 -11.45 -19.42
CA LEU A 157 2.60 -10.35 -19.25
C LEU A 157 1.69 -10.20 -20.48
N LYS A 158 2.26 -10.29 -21.69
CA LYS A 158 1.50 -10.26 -22.95
C LYS A 158 0.53 -11.43 -23.07
N ASN A 159 0.96 -12.65 -22.74
CA ASN A 159 0.08 -13.83 -22.72
C ASN A 159 -1.03 -13.70 -21.67
N SER A 160 -0.81 -12.90 -20.63
CA SER A 160 -1.80 -12.53 -19.62
C SER A 160 -2.74 -11.41 -20.08
N LYS A 161 -2.74 -11.06 -21.37
CA LYS A 161 -3.60 -10.04 -22.02
C LYS A 161 -3.40 -8.62 -21.49
N LEU A 162 -2.21 -8.31 -20.97
CA LEU A 162 -1.83 -6.97 -20.56
C LEU A 162 -1.40 -6.12 -21.76
N SER A 163 -1.23 -4.81 -21.52
CA SER A 163 -0.86 -3.85 -22.57
C SER A 163 0.47 -4.23 -23.23
N SER A 164 0.69 -3.79 -24.46
CA SER A 164 1.97 -3.99 -25.15
C SER A 164 3.14 -3.24 -24.49
N SER A 165 2.85 -2.27 -23.61
CA SER A 165 3.83 -1.55 -22.80
C SER A 165 4.13 -2.21 -21.45
N ALA A 166 3.43 -3.30 -21.10
CA ALA A 166 3.62 -3.98 -19.83
C ALA A 166 5.06 -4.50 -19.67
N GLY A 167 5.69 -4.20 -18.54
CA GLY A 167 7.09 -4.53 -18.26
C GLY A 167 8.10 -3.53 -18.84
N SER A 168 7.65 -2.47 -19.53
CA SER A 168 8.53 -1.42 -20.06
C SER A 168 9.32 -0.70 -18.96
N PRO A 169 10.54 -0.21 -19.24
CA PRO A 169 11.25 0.69 -18.34
C PRO A 169 10.55 2.04 -18.11
N THR A 170 9.60 2.41 -18.98
CA THR A 170 8.91 3.70 -18.89
C THR A 170 8.14 3.84 -17.57
N GLY A 171 8.53 4.83 -16.77
CA GLY A 171 7.85 5.14 -15.51
C GLY A 171 7.94 4.03 -14.46
N LEU A 172 8.98 3.18 -14.52
CA LEU A 172 9.24 2.17 -13.50
C LEU A 172 9.42 2.81 -12.11
N PHE A 173 9.16 2.03 -11.07
CA PHE A 173 9.54 2.40 -9.70
C PHE A 173 10.90 1.75 -9.39
N GLN A 174 11.96 2.56 -9.30
CA GLN A 174 13.24 2.10 -8.79
C GLN A 174 13.15 2.09 -7.27
N VAL A 175 12.99 0.92 -6.66
CA VAL A 175 12.69 0.79 -5.22
C VAL A 175 13.93 0.57 -4.36
N ALA A 176 15.03 0.11 -4.94
CA ALA A 176 16.30 -0.08 -4.25
C ALA A 176 17.47 0.05 -5.22
N LEU A 177 18.61 0.53 -4.74
CA LEU A 177 19.85 0.69 -5.50
C LEU A 177 21.03 0.11 -4.71
N GLU A 178 21.98 -0.46 -5.41
CA GLU A 178 23.27 -0.82 -4.86
C GLU A 178 24.04 0.47 -4.52
N ASN A 179 24.75 0.47 -3.39
CA ASN A 179 25.61 1.60 -3.03
C ASN A 179 26.85 1.67 -3.95
N SER A 180 27.51 2.83 -4.00
CA SER A 180 28.66 3.05 -4.89
C SER A 180 29.84 2.09 -4.69
N ASN A 181 29.92 1.47 -3.51
CA ASN A 181 31.01 0.57 -3.13
C ASN A 181 30.68 -0.90 -3.36
N HIS A 182 29.52 -1.20 -3.96
CA HIS A 182 29.04 -2.55 -4.23
C HIS A 182 29.01 -3.48 -3.00
N SER A 183 28.66 -2.91 -1.84
CA SER A 183 28.69 -3.62 -0.56
C SER A 183 27.31 -3.82 0.07
N THR A 184 26.32 -2.99 -0.30
CA THR A 184 24.95 -3.09 0.23
C THR A 184 23.91 -2.57 -0.77
N ILE A 185 22.65 -2.96 -0.55
CA ILE A 185 21.48 -2.36 -1.22
C ILE A 185 20.76 -1.41 -0.27
N GLU A 186 20.45 -0.22 -0.77
CA GLU A 186 19.73 0.84 -0.10
C GLU A 186 18.34 1.04 -0.72
N ALA A 187 17.32 1.18 0.12
CA ALA A 187 15.97 1.46 -0.35
C ALA A 187 15.89 2.92 -0.82
N THR A 188 15.16 3.15 -1.91
CA THR A 188 14.87 4.50 -2.38
C THR A 188 13.56 5.02 -1.74
N SER A 189 13.27 6.31 -1.92
CA SER A 189 11.98 6.89 -1.56
C SER A 189 10.78 6.31 -2.33
N ASN A 190 11.01 5.54 -3.40
CA ASN A 190 9.96 4.94 -4.22
C ASN A 190 9.53 3.55 -3.75
N PHE A 191 10.16 2.96 -2.73
CA PHE A 191 9.83 1.61 -2.26
C PHE A 191 8.32 1.43 -2.00
N GLN A 192 7.72 2.35 -1.24
CA GLN A 192 6.30 2.26 -0.92
C GLN A 192 5.40 2.46 -2.15
N ASN A 193 5.78 3.34 -3.08
CA ASN A 193 5.02 3.56 -4.32
C ASN A 193 5.05 2.32 -5.22
N GLY A 194 6.21 1.66 -5.35
CA GLY A 194 6.34 0.40 -6.07
C GLY A 194 5.54 -0.73 -5.45
N LEU A 195 5.58 -0.86 -4.12
CA LEU A 195 4.79 -1.86 -3.39
C LEU A 195 3.28 -1.64 -3.54
N ASN A 196 2.82 -0.40 -3.40
CA ASN A 196 1.41 -0.04 -3.61
C ASN A 196 0.94 -0.35 -5.04
N TYR A 197 1.79 -0.10 -6.04
CA TYR A 197 1.49 -0.43 -7.43
C TYR A 197 1.37 -1.95 -7.63
N LEU A 198 2.32 -2.71 -7.09
CA LEU A 198 2.27 -4.18 -7.11
C LEU A 198 0.97 -4.71 -6.49
N ASP A 199 0.60 -4.18 -5.32
CA ASP A 199 -0.63 -4.57 -4.63
C ASP A 199 -1.89 -4.26 -5.44
N LYS A 200 -1.92 -3.08 -6.08
CA LYS A 200 -3.04 -2.64 -6.92
C LYS A 200 -3.24 -3.57 -8.12
N GLU A 201 -2.17 -3.90 -8.84
CA GLU A 201 -2.24 -4.77 -10.03
C GLU A 201 -2.65 -6.20 -9.65
N LEU A 202 -2.09 -6.76 -8.57
CA LEU A 202 -2.49 -8.09 -8.09
C LEU A 202 -3.97 -8.13 -7.69
N ASN A 203 -4.49 -7.07 -7.05
CA ASN A 203 -5.90 -7.01 -6.63
C ASN A 203 -6.89 -7.10 -7.81
N VAL A 204 -6.49 -6.62 -9.00
CA VAL A 204 -7.27 -6.67 -10.24
C VAL A 204 -6.90 -7.86 -11.12
N GLY A 205 -6.08 -8.79 -10.62
CA GLY A 205 -5.76 -10.05 -11.30
C GLY A 205 -4.63 -9.95 -12.32
N HIS A 206 -3.81 -8.90 -12.26
CA HIS A 206 -2.71 -8.71 -13.18
C HIS A 206 -1.37 -9.17 -12.57
N PRO A 207 -0.60 -10.06 -13.24
CA PRO A 207 0.77 -10.31 -12.85
C PRO A 207 1.63 -9.05 -13.09
N VAL A 208 2.75 -8.95 -12.38
CA VAL A 208 3.65 -7.79 -12.46
C VAL A 208 5.09 -8.25 -12.61
N MET A 209 5.80 -7.68 -13.58
CA MET A 209 7.24 -7.88 -13.71
C MET A 209 7.99 -7.01 -12.69
N ILE A 210 8.90 -7.64 -11.95
CA ILE A 210 9.81 -6.94 -11.04
C ILE A 210 11.26 -7.25 -11.39
N GLY A 211 12.12 -6.26 -11.20
CA GLY A 211 13.57 -6.43 -11.22
C GLY A 211 14.05 -6.81 -9.82
N VAL A 212 15.01 -7.71 -9.77
CA VAL A 212 15.69 -8.11 -8.53
C VAL A 212 17.20 -8.01 -8.70
N ASP A 213 17.88 -7.83 -7.57
CA ASP A 213 19.30 -8.10 -7.38
C ASP A 213 19.45 -9.47 -6.72
N HIS A 214 20.38 -10.28 -7.23
CA HIS A 214 20.81 -11.52 -6.61
C HIS A 214 22.32 -11.58 -6.36
N LYS A 215 23.09 -10.60 -6.85
CA LYS A 215 24.53 -10.49 -6.62
C LYS A 215 25.00 -9.04 -6.81
N LEU A 216 25.55 -8.49 -5.72
CA LEU A 216 26.28 -7.22 -5.71
C LEU A 216 27.45 -7.17 -6.72
N GLY A 217 27.70 -5.98 -7.27
CA GLY A 217 28.81 -5.68 -8.17
C GLY A 217 28.67 -6.28 -9.57
N TYR A 218 27.44 -6.64 -9.98
CA TYR A 218 27.20 -7.20 -11.31
C TYR A 218 27.24 -6.13 -12.42
N GLY A 219 26.93 -4.86 -12.09
CA GLY A 219 27.11 -3.72 -12.99
C GLY A 219 26.16 -3.68 -14.20
N ILE A 220 25.01 -4.36 -14.14
CA ILE A 220 24.00 -4.39 -15.22
C ILE A 220 22.82 -3.47 -14.87
N ASN A 221 22.14 -2.96 -15.91
CA ASN A 221 21.07 -1.96 -15.83
C ASN A 221 21.54 -0.68 -15.12
N GLU A 222 20.87 -0.22 -14.06
CA GLU A 222 21.25 0.94 -13.25
C GLU A 222 22.43 0.63 -12.30
N GLY A 223 23.15 -0.47 -12.55
CA GLY A 223 24.19 -0.99 -11.66
C GLY A 223 23.63 -1.74 -10.46
N THR A 224 22.43 -2.32 -10.56
CA THR A 224 21.78 -3.03 -9.42
C THR A 224 20.89 -4.17 -9.87
N THR A 225 19.98 -3.94 -10.81
CA THR A 225 19.05 -4.99 -11.25
C THR A 225 19.79 -6.00 -12.14
N ASP A 226 19.90 -7.25 -11.73
CA ASP A 226 20.61 -8.30 -12.48
C ASP A 226 19.68 -9.40 -13.03
N HIS A 227 18.46 -9.50 -12.51
CA HIS A 227 17.48 -10.49 -12.94
C HIS A 227 16.05 -9.95 -12.91
N PHE A 228 15.16 -10.60 -13.67
CA PHE A 228 13.74 -10.25 -13.72
C PHE A 228 12.89 -11.48 -13.48
N ILE A 229 11.83 -11.29 -12.70
CA ILE A 229 10.84 -12.31 -12.33
C ILE A 229 9.43 -11.74 -12.47
N VAL A 230 8.42 -12.61 -12.43
CA VAL A 230 7.01 -12.20 -12.49
C VAL A 230 6.33 -12.53 -11.17
N VAL A 231 5.77 -11.53 -10.50
CA VAL A 231 4.92 -11.74 -9.32
C VAL A 231 3.52 -12.15 -9.80
N VAL A 232 3.05 -13.28 -9.29
CA VAL A 232 1.80 -13.95 -9.72
C VAL A 232 0.81 -14.13 -8.58
N GLY A 233 1.08 -13.57 -7.40
CA GLY A 233 0.16 -13.69 -6.29
C GLY A 233 0.67 -13.08 -5.00
N ARG A 234 -0.23 -13.01 -4.03
CA ARG A 234 0.00 -12.54 -2.68
C ARG A 234 -0.78 -13.43 -1.70
N GLY A 235 -0.14 -13.83 -0.62
CA GLY A 235 -0.77 -14.61 0.44
C GLY A 235 -0.17 -14.27 1.80
N CYS A 236 -0.47 -15.06 2.82
CA CYS A 236 0.20 -14.95 4.10
C CYS A 236 0.51 -16.30 4.74
N GLU A 237 1.58 -16.33 5.53
CA GLU A 237 1.92 -17.43 6.44
C GLU A 237 2.17 -16.85 7.82
N ASN A 238 1.45 -17.35 8.83
CA ASN A 238 1.57 -16.88 10.21
C ASN A 238 1.40 -15.35 10.35
N GLY A 239 0.45 -14.78 9.60
CA GLY A 239 0.19 -13.32 9.56
C GLY A 239 1.20 -12.50 8.74
N LYS A 240 2.30 -13.10 8.26
CA LYS A 240 3.28 -12.43 7.40
C LYS A 240 2.89 -12.54 5.95
N VAL A 241 2.71 -11.40 5.29
CA VAL A 241 2.40 -11.32 3.86
C VAL A 241 3.60 -11.77 3.04
N TYR A 242 3.34 -12.58 2.02
CA TYR A 242 4.31 -12.98 1.00
C TYR A 242 3.80 -12.70 -0.40
N TYR A 243 4.73 -12.50 -1.33
CA TYR A 243 4.48 -12.35 -2.75
C TYR A 243 5.03 -13.56 -3.49
N ARG A 244 4.16 -14.28 -4.18
CA ARG A 244 4.52 -15.46 -4.95
C ARG A 244 5.08 -15.03 -6.31
N PHE A 245 6.18 -15.62 -6.73
CA PHE A 245 6.77 -15.29 -8.02
C PHE A 245 7.10 -16.51 -8.88
N TYR A 246 7.19 -16.25 -10.17
CA TYR A 246 7.70 -17.12 -11.20
C TYR A 246 9.12 -16.69 -11.57
N ASP A 247 10.05 -17.63 -11.44
CA ASP A 247 11.44 -17.45 -11.85
C ASP A 247 11.62 -18.00 -13.26
N VAL A 248 11.93 -17.11 -14.20
CA VAL A 248 12.16 -17.46 -15.60
C VAL A 248 13.60 -17.92 -15.85
N GLY A 249 14.50 -17.72 -14.87
CA GLY A 249 15.95 -17.99 -14.92
C GLY A 249 16.34 -19.47 -14.83
N THR A 250 15.42 -20.38 -15.11
CA THR A 250 15.64 -21.83 -15.01
C THR A 250 14.94 -22.58 -16.14
N ARG A 251 15.48 -23.75 -16.51
CA ARG A 251 14.85 -24.70 -17.45
C ARG A 251 13.78 -25.57 -16.77
N HIS A 252 13.79 -25.58 -15.43
CA HIS A 252 13.01 -26.49 -14.59
C HIS A 252 11.71 -25.82 -14.15
N LYS A 253 10.58 -26.22 -14.74
CA LYS A 253 9.27 -25.63 -14.43
C LYS A 253 8.95 -25.72 -12.94
N GLU A 254 9.21 -26.87 -12.32
CA GLU A 254 9.02 -27.14 -10.90
C GLU A 254 9.82 -26.19 -9.99
N LYS A 255 10.98 -25.70 -10.46
CA LYS A 255 11.79 -24.71 -9.76
C LYS A 255 11.29 -23.30 -10.04
N GLY A 256 10.94 -23.00 -11.30
CA GLY A 256 10.44 -21.70 -11.74
C GLY A 256 9.10 -21.34 -11.11
N THR A 257 8.21 -22.32 -10.91
CA THR A 257 6.85 -22.13 -10.36
C THR A 257 6.70 -22.62 -8.93
N SER A 258 7.79 -22.94 -8.23
CA SER A 258 7.76 -23.54 -6.89
C SER A 258 6.87 -22.75 -5.92
N ASN A 259 6.11 -23.45 -5.08
CA ASN A 259 5.37 -22.82 -3.98
C ASN A 259 6.29 -22.08 -2.99
N SER A 260 7.58 -22.43 -2.94
CA SER A 260 8.56 -21.76 -2.08
C SER A 260 9.14 -20.46 -2.65
N ASN A 261 8.83 -20.13 -3.92
CA ASN A 261 9.24 -18.87 -4.54
C ASN A 261 8.39 -17.72 -3.98
N LYS A 262 8.81 -17.23 -2.81
CA LYS A 262 8.12 -16.22 -2.03
C LYS A 262 9.06 -15.10 -1.65
N LEU A 263 8.60 -13.86 -1.80
CA LEU A 263 9.26 -12.67 -1.25
C LEU A 263 8.46 -12.14 -0.06
N TYR A 264 9.16 -11.65 0.96
CA TYR A 264 8.62 -11.09 2.20
C TYR A 264 9.17 -9.69 2.42
N ILE A 265 8.43 -8.87 3.15
CA ILE A 265 8.94 -7.57 3.61
C ILE A 265 9.88 -7.83 4.79
N ILE A 266 11.18 -7.59 4.58
CA ILE A 266 12.25 -7.79 5.56
C ILE A 266 13.12 -6.54 5.58
N ASN A 267 13.16 -5.84 6.72
CA ASN A 267 13.98 -4.63 6.93
C ASN A 267 13.73 -3.53 5.88
N GLY A 268 12.46 -3.32 5.47
CA GLY A 268 12.10 -2.31 4.47
C GLY A 268 12.37 -2.70 3.02
N PHE A 269 12.68 -3.97 2.75
CA PHE A 269 12.87 -4.51 1.40
C PHE A 269 11.94 -5.68 1.15
N LEU A 270 11.61 -5.93 -0.12
CA LEU A 270 10.92 -7.14 -0.52
C LEU A 270 11.97 -8.20 -0.93
N ARG A 271 12.15 -9.25 -0.12
CA ARG A 271 13.24 -10.21 -0.22
C ARG A 271 12.80 -11.66 -0.06
N GLY A 272 13.47 -12.57 -0.74
CA GLY A 272 13.21 -14.01 -0.59
C GLY A 272 14.20 -14.86 -1.38
N LYS A 273 14.05 -16.18 -1.33
CA LYS A 273 14.94 -17.10 -2.05
C LYS A 273 14.23 -17.74 -3.23
N THR A 274 14.95 -17.92 -4.33
CA THR A 274 14.49 -18.78 -5.44
C THR A 274 14.70 -20.26 -5.11
N ALA A 275 13.76 -21.10 -5.49
CA ALA A 275 13.86 -22.55 -5.39
C ALA A 275 14.90 -23.14 -6.36
N TYR A 276 15.32 -22.39 -7.37
CA TYR A 276 16.25 -22.87 -8.39
C TYR A 276 17.63 -23.20 -7.81
N ASN A 277 18.29 -22.21 -7.20
CA ASN A 277 19.64 -22.36 -6.65
C ASN A 277 19.78 -21.81 -5.21
N GLY A 278 18.68 -21.33 -4.60
CA GLY A 278 18.69 -20.78 -3.24
C GLY A 278 19.24 -19.35 -3.12
N SER A 279 19.57 -18.68 -4.24
CA SER A 279 19.98 -17.27 -4.23
C SER A 279 18.91 -16.39 -3.60
N THR A 280 19.35 -15.40 -2.84
CA THR A 280 18.48 -14.37 -2.27
C THR A 280 18.21 -13.30 -3.32
N TYR A 281 16.96 -12.98 -3.54
CA TYR A 281 16.50 -11.88 -4.37
C TYR A 281 16.07 -10.71 -3.49
N THR A 282 16.53 -9.52 -3.85
CA THR A 282 16.00 -8.25 -3.33
C THR A 282 15.32 -7.50 -4.45
N MET A 283 14.06 -7.11 -4.29
CA MET A 283 13.36 -6.30 -5.28
C MET A 283 14.05 -4.94 -5.43
N THR A 284 14.42 -4.61 -6.66
CA THR A 284 15.08 -3.35 -7.04
C THR A 284 14.20 -2.49 -7.92
N GLN A 285 13.28 -3.11 -8.68
CA GLN A 285 12.37 -2.41 -9.58
C GLN A 285 10.97 -3.02 -9.59
N VAL A 286 9.97 -2.17 -9.80
CA VAL A 286 8.62 -2.58 -10.18
C VAL A 286 8.31 -1.98 -11.55
N ARG A 287 8.05 -2.83 -12.56
CA ARG A 287 7.72 -2.42 -13.92
C ARG A 287 6.20 -2.34 -14.09
N ARG A 288 5.72 -1.28 -14.73
CA ARG A 288 4.29 -1.03 -14.90
C ARG A 288 3.72 -1.88 -16.04
N ASN A 289 2.46 -2.28 -15.88
CA ASN A 289 1.63 -2.93 -16.89
C ASN A 289 1.07 -1.94 -17.91
#